data_AF-A0A2T1HWE7-F1
#
_entry.id   AF-A0A2T1HWE7-F1
#
_cell.length_a   1.000
_cell.length_b   1.000
_cell.length_c   1.000
_cell.angle_alpha   90.00
_cell.angle_beta   90.00
_cell.angle_gamma   90.00
#
_symmetry.space_group_name_H-M   'P 1'
#
loop_
_entity.id
_entity.type
_entity.pdbx_description
1 polymer ?
#
loop_
_entity_poly.entity_id
_entity_poly.type
_entity_poly.pdbx_seq_one_letter_code
_entity_poly.pdbx_strand_id
1 'polypeptide(L)'
;MLLGDVITALDDEVVASEVLVLCGDLGLMASVAQAASSRGETKGRYAQAAVRRFADGADEEDWFALLNAVGRDPEPASAALVTMLRWALSNEPSAAADLTCGCGGSCR
;
A
#
# COMPACT_ATOMS: atom_id res chain seq x y z
N MET A 1 5.79 1.53 21.13
CA MET A 1 4.39 1.56 20.63
C MET A 1 3.97 0.12 20.35
N LEU A 2 2.71 -0.23 20.61
CA LEU A 2 2.16 -1.49 20.14
C LEU A 2 1.76 -1.34 18.67
N LEU A 3 1.73 -2.44 17.92
CA LEU A 3 1.35 -2.40 16.52
C LEU A 3 -0.05 -1.81 16.31
N GLY A 4 -1.00 -2.13 17.20
CA GLY A 4 -2.35 -1.57 17.15
C GLY A 4 -2.38 -0.04 17.26
N ASP A 5 -1.48 0.56 18.06
CA ASP A 5 -1.36 2.02 18.17
C ASP A 5 -0.86 2.62 16.86
N VAL A 6 0.10 1.96 16.21
CA VAL A 6 0.67 2.36 14.92
C VAL A 6 -0.41 2.30 13.84
N ILE A 7 -1.15 1.21 13.74
CA ILE A 7 -2.23 1.05 12.73
C ILE A 7 -3.32 2.11 12.94
N THR A 8 -3.71 2.35 14.20
CA THR A 8 -4.70 3.37 14.55
C THR A 8 -4.23 4.77 14.15
N ALA A 9 -2.95 5.09 14.38
CA ALA A 9 -2.37 6.37 13.97
C ALA A 9 -2.29 6.52 12.45
N LEU A 10 -1.95 5.45 11.73
CA LEU A 10 -1.88 5.45 10.26
C LEU A 10 -3.25 5.50 9.57
N ASP A 11 -4.36 5.32 10.32
CA ASP A 11 -5.72 5.54 9.80
C ASP A 11 -6.07 7.04 9.64
N ASP A 12 -5.16 7.93 10.02
CA ASP A 12 -5.23 9.37 9.75
C ASP A 12 -4.42 9.75 8.49
N GLU A 13 -5.03 10.50 7.59
CA GLU A 13 -4.42 10.92 6.31
C GLU A 13 -3.15 11.76 6.50
N VAL A 14 -3.12 12.64 7.50
CA VAL A 14 -1.97 13.53 7.75
C VAL A 14 -0.81 12.70 8.28
N VAL A 15 -1.06 11.85 9.29
CA VAL A 15 -0.05 10.96 9.86
C VAL A 15 0.50 10.00 8.81
N ALA A 16 -0.36 9.38 7.99
CA ALA A 16 0.07 8.49 6.92
C ALA A 16 0.94 9.23 5.88
N SER A 17 0.63 10.50 5.59
CA SER A 17 1.44 11.34 4.69
C SER A 17 2.82 11.62 5.27
N GLU A 18 2.91 11.97 6.55
CA GLU A 18 4.17 12.26 7.22
C GLU A 18 5.06 11.02 7.28
N VAL A 19 4.51 9.86 7.67
CA VAL A 19 5.25 8.60 7.73
C VAL A 19 5.70 8.15 6.34
N LEU A 20 4.90 8.38 5.29
CA LEU A 20 5.30 8.11 3.91
C LEU A 20 6.48 8.97 3.44
N VAL A 21 6.61 10.20 3.94
CA VAL A 21 7.78 11.05 3.65
C VAL A 21 8.99 10.59 4.46
N LEU A 22 8.79 10.23 5.73
CA LEU A 22 9.86 9.78 6.62
C LEU A 22 10.52 8.47 6.17
N CYS A 23 9.76 7.56 5.55
CA CYS A 23 10.31 6.27 5.10
C CYS A 23 11.35 6.40 3.97
N GLY A 24 11.41 7.53 3.27
CA GLY A 24 12.47 7.85 2.29
C GLY A 24 12.49 6.97 1.02
N ASP A 25 11.52 6.08 0.83
CA ASP A 25 11.44 5.21 -0.35
C ASP A 25 10.79 5.96 -1.52
N LEU A 26 11.62 6.69 -2.28
CA LEU A 26 11.17 7.49 -3.43
C LEU A 26 10.45 6.64 -4.50
N GLY A 27 10.83 5.37 -4.66
CA GLY A 27 10.19 4.46 -5.61
C GLY A 27 8.76 4.15 -5.18
N LEU A 28 8.57 3.78 -3.92
CA LEU A 28 7.25 3.56 -3.35
C LEU A 28 6.40 4.84 -3.39
N MET A 29 6.97 6.00 -3.05
CA MET A 29 6.27 7.28 -3.13
C MET A 29 5.79 7.62 -4.55
N ALA A 30 6.55 7.24 -5.58
CA ALA A 30 6.16 7.41 -6.97
C ALA A 30 4.99 6.49 -7.35
N SER A 31 5.05 5.20 -6.97
CA SER A 31 3.96 4.26 -7.19
C SER A 31 2.67 4.68 -6.47
N VAL A 32 2.77 5.11 -5.22
CA VAL A 32 1.64 5.67 -4.46
C VAL A 32 1.07 6.92 -5.12
N ALA A 33 1.93 7.83 -5.59
CA ALA A 33 1.48 9.04 -6.29
C ALA A 33 0.70 8.69 -7.56
N GLN A 34 1.16 7.70 -8.32
CA GLN A 34 0.49 7.23 -9.53
C GLN A 34 -0.86 6.59 -9.22
N ALA A 35 -0.91 5.70 -8.22
CA ALA A 35 -2.13 5.01 -7.79
C ALA A 35 -3.16 5.94 -7.13
N ALA A 36 -2.71 7.00 -6.44
CA ALA A 36 -3.57 8.04 -5.90
C ALA A 36 -4.14 8.92 -7.04
N SER A 37 -3.29 9.31 -7.99
CA SER A 37 -3.70 10.16 -9.13
C SER A 37 -4.72 9.47 -10.02
N SER A 38 -4.60 8.16 -10.27
CA SER A 38 -5.58 7.39 -11.05
C SER A 38 -6.97 7.35 -10.40
N ARG A 39 -7.06 7.61 -9.09
CA ARG A 39 -8.29 7.66 -8.29
C ARG A 39 -8.76 9.08 -7.98
N GLY A 40 -8.01 10.10 -8.38
CA GLY A 40 -8.29 11.49 -7.99
C GLY A 40 -8.10 11.76 -6.49
N GLU A 41 -7.25 10.97 -5.82
CA GLU A 41 -6.99 11.07 -4.38
C GLU A 41 -5.60 11.67 -4.10
N THR A 42 -5.40 12.19 -2.88
CA THR A 42 -4.07 12.59 -2.40
C THR A 42 -3.25 11.36 -2.03
N LYS A 43 -1.92 11.52 -1.93
CA LYS A 43 -1.03 10.43 -1.47
C LYS A 43 -1.37 9.97 -0.05
N GLY A 44 -1.70 10.93 0.83
CA GLY A 44 -2.11 10.67 2.20
C GLY A 44 -3.40 9.86 2.29
N ARG A 45 -4.42 10.29 1.54
CA ARG A 45 -5.69 9.55 1.45
C ARG A 45 -5.48 8.15 0.92
N TYR A 46 -4.63 7.98 -0.11
CA TYR A 46 -4.30 6.66 -0.62
C TYR A 46 -3.59 5.79 0.43
N ALA A 47 -2.61 6.35 1.15
CA ALA A 47 -1.86 5.66 2.18
C ALA A 47 -2.77 5.22 3.35
N GLN A 48 -3.63 6.11 3.82
CA GLN A 48 -4.64 5.84 4.83
C GLN A 48 -5.62 4.74 4.36
N ALA A 49 -6.10 4.83 3.12
CA ALA A 49 -6.97 3.81 2.56
C ALA A 49 -6.25 2.45 2.36
N ALA A 50 -4.94 2.43 2.11
CA ALA A 50 -4.16 1.20 2.04
C ALA A 50 -4.09 0.49 3.41
N VAL A 51 -3.96 1.24 4.50
CA VAL A 51 -4.00 0.71 5.87
C VAL A 51 -5.33 0.00 6.13
N ARG A 52 -6.46 0.64 5.76
CA ARG A 52 -7.79 0.04 5.87
C ARG A 52 -7.94 -1.23 5.03
N ARG A 53 -7.56 -1.17 3.74
CA ARG A 53 -7.64 -2.33 2.84
C ARG A 53 -6.84 -3.50 3.35
N PHE A 54 -5.65 -3.24 3.90
CA PHE A 54 -4.85 -4.28 4.53
C PHE A 54 -5.59 -4.85 5.75
N ALA A 55 -6.08 -4.01 6.65
CA ALA A 55 -6.79 -4.46 7.84
C ALA A 55 -8.03 -5.31 7.51
N ASP A 56 -8.74 -4.98 6.42
CA ASP A 56 -9.95 -5.67 5.98
C ASP A 56 -9.68 -6.94 5.14
N GLY A 57 -8.54 -7.01 4.44
CA GLY A 57 -8.33 -8.01 3.38
C GLY A 57 -7.03 -8.82 3.48
N ALA A 58 -6.12 -8.51 4.39
CA ALA A 58 -4.88 -9.24 4.57
C ALA A 58 -5.11 -10.60 5.25
N ASP A 59 -4.50 -11.64 4.69
CA ASP A 59 -4.53 -13.00 5.25
C ASP A 59 -3.46 -13.19 6.34
N GLU A 60 -3.44 -14.34 7.02
CA GLU A 60 -2.51 -14.62 8.12
C GLU A 60 -1.03 -14.45 7.71
N GLU A 61 -0.68 -14.83 6.49
CA GLU A 61 0.69 -14.68 5.95
C GLU A 61 1.09 -13.22 5.79
N ASP A 62 0.17 -12.37 5.34
CA ASP A 62 0.39 -10.94 5.19
C ASP A 62 0.58 -10.26 6.56
N TRP A 63 -0.24 -10.65 7.55
CA TRP A 63 -0.08 -10.20 8.94
C TRP A 63 1.26 -10.65 9.52
N PHE A 64 1.71 -11.87 9.22
CA PHE A 64 3.01 -12.36 9.66
C PHE A 64 4.16 -11.59 9.00
N ALA A 65 4.05 -11.29 7.70
CA ALA A 65 5.03 -10.48 6.98
C ALA A 65 5.16 -9.08 7.59
N LEU A 66 4.03 -8.45 7.93
CA LEU A 66 4.01 -7.16 8.60
C LEU A 66 4.64 -7.20 9.99
N LEU A 67 4.30 -8.19 10.82
CA LEU A 67 4.90 -8.35 12.14
C LEU A 67 6.42 -8.54 12.06
N ASN A 68 6.89 -9.30 11.07
CA ASN A 68 8.31 -9.53 10.84
C ASN A 68 9.03 -8.25 10.39
N ALA A 69 8.44 -7.48 9.48
CA ALA A 69 9.00 -6.20 9.04
C ALA A 69 9.13 -5.22 10.20
N VAL A 70 8.06 -5.04 10.98
CA VAL A 70 8.02 -4.15 12.15
C VAL A 70 9.01 -4.59 13.23
N GLY A 71 9.19 -5.90 13.44
CA GLY A 71 10.12 -6.43 14.45
C GLY A 71 11.61 -6.28 14.10
N ARG A 72 11.94 -6.01 12.83
CA ARG A 72 13.33 -5.89 12.35
C ARG A 72 13.77 -4.45 12.07
N ASP A 73 12.82 -3.52 12.02
CA ASP A 73 13.07 -2.14 11.65
C ASP A 73 13.11 -1.22 12.89
N PRO A 74 14.09 -0.30 12.99
CA PRO A 74 14.12 0.68 14.07
C PRO A 74 12.95 1.68 14.01
N GLU A 75 12.29 1.83 12.86
CA GLU A 75 11.16 2.73 12.63
C GLU A 75 9.86 1.93 12.35
N PRO A 76 9.19 1.43 13.39
CA PRO A 76 8.07 0.49 13.24
C PRO A 76 6.88 1.06 12.45
N ALA A 77 6.64 2.37 12.55
CA ALA A 77 5.57 3.04 11.79
C ALA A 77 5.86 3.06 10.28
N SER A 78 7.10 3.40 9.91
CA SER A 78 7.56 3.39 8.53
C SER A 78 7.51 1.99 7.94
N ALA A 79 8.00 0.98 8.68
CA ALA A 79 7.96 -0.42 8.25
C ALA A 79 6.53 -0.95 8.07
N ALA A 80 5.62 -0.63 9.00
CA ALA A 80 4.21 -1.00 8.90
C ALA A 80 3.57 -0.38 7.65
N LEU A 81 3.71 0.94 7.48
CA LEU A 81 3.12 1.65 6.34
C LEU A 81 3.66 1.15 5.01
N VAL A 82 4.98 0.95 4.88
CA VAL A 82 5.61 0.43 3.66
C VAL A 82 5.06 -0.95 3.32
N THR A 83 4.91 -1.83 4.32
CA THR A 83 4.37 -3.18 4.10
C THR A 83 2.93 -3.13 3.61
N MET A 84 2.07 -2.34 4.26
CA MET A 84 0.67 -2.18 3.88
C MET A 84 0.50 -1.55 2.49
N LEU A 85 1.32 -0.55 2.15
CA LEU A 85 1.32 0.08 0.82
C LEU A 85 1.73 -0.90 -0.27
N ARG A 86 2.78 -1.69 -0.06
CA ARG A 86 3.24 -2.70 -1.03
C ARG A 86 2.20 -3.79 -1.22
N TRP A 87 1.57 -4.23 -0.14
CA TRP A 87 0.46 -5.17 -0.20
C TRP A 87 -0.72 -4.58 -0.99
N ALA A 88 -1.14 -3.35 -0.67
CA ALA A 88 -2.25 -2.71 -1.36
C ALA A 88 -1.98 -2.55 -2.86
N LEU A 89 -0.79 -2.05 -3.23
CA LEU A 89 -0.36 -1.91 -4.62
C LEU A 89 -0.34 -3.24 -5.39
N SER A 90 -0.01 -4.35 -4.73
CA SER A 90 0.04 -5.68 -5.35
C SER A 90 -1.36 -6.30 -5.51
N ASN A 91 -2.29 -5.93 -4.63
CA ASN A 91 -3.68 -6.39 -4.64
C ASN A 91 -4.61 -5.46 -5.44
N GLU A 92 -4.09 -4.37 -6.01
CA GLU A 92 -4.90 -3.56 -6.92
C GLU A 92 -5.13 -4.33 -8.21
N PRO A 93 -6.35 -4.25 -8.79
CA PRO A 93 -6.56 -4.73 -10.14
C PRO A 93 -5.66 -3.89 -11.05
N SER A 94 -4.56 -4.51 -11.51
CA SER A 94 -3.65 -3.88 -12.45
C SER A 94 -4.45 -3.50 -13.70
N ALA A 95 -4.40 -2.23 -14.08
CA ALA A 95 -4.99 -1.75 -15.34
C ALA A 95 -4.47 -2.50 -16.58
N ALA A 96 -3.41 -3.31 -16.45
CA ALA A 96 -2.91 -4.19 -17.50
C ALA A 96 -3.73 -5.47 -17.70
N ALA A 97 -4.57 -5.88 -16.74
CA ALA A 97 -5.43 -7.07 -16.89
C ALA A 97 -6.56 -6.87 -17.92
N ASP A 98 -6.92 -5.62 -18.23
CA ASP A 98 -7.90 -5.29 -19.28
C ASP A 98 -7.32 -5.27 -20.71
N LEU A 99 -6.01 -5.45 -20.87
CA LEU A 99 -5.34 -5.56 -22.18
C LEU A 99 -5.00 -7.01 -22.56
N THR A 100 -5.67 -8.01 -21.98
CA THR A 100 -5.80 -9.32 -22.64
C THR A 100 -6.85 -9.26 -23.75
N CYS A 101 -6.72 -8.25 -24.62
CA CYS A 101 -7.16 -8.38 -26.01
C CYS A 101 -6.22 -9.40 -26.65
N GLY A 102 -6.50 -10.67 -26.39
CA GLY A 102 -6.03 -11.75 -27.23
C GLY A 102 -6.67 -11.54 -28.60
N CYS A 103 -5.98 -10.78 -29.45
CA CYS A 103 -6.14 -10.78 -30.89
C CYS A 103 -5.88 -12.20 -31.42
N GLY A 104 -6.84 -13.10 -31.23
CA GLY A 104 -7.02 -14.28 -32.07
C GLY A 104 -7.71 -13.81 -33.35
N GLY A 105 -6.91 -13.30 -34.28
CA GLY A 105 -7.37 -12.86 -35.59
C GLY A 105 -8.16 -13.97 -36.31
N SER A 106 -9.35 -13.61 -36.79
CA SER A 106 -10.00 -14.27 -37.91
C SER A 106 -9.12 -14.16 -39.16
N CYS A 107 -9.07 -15.21 -39.99
CA CYS A 107 -9.00 -15.22 -41.47
C CYS A 107 -8.30 -16.49 -42.02
N ARG A 108 -8.96 -17.65 -42.05
CA ARG A 108 -9.05 -18.50 -43.27
C ARG A 108 -10.11 -19.59 -43.13
#